data_AF-A0A9E3C5U9-F1
#
_entry.id   AF-A0A9E3C5U9-F1
#
_cell.length_a   1.000
_cell.length_b   1.000
_cell.length_c   1.000
_cell.angle_alpha   90.00
_cell.angle_beta   90.00
_cell.angle_gamma   90.00
#
_symmetry.space_group_name_H-M   'P 1'
#
loop_
_entity.id
_entity.type
_entity.pdbx_description
1 polymer ?
#
loop_
_entity_poly.entity_id
_entity_poly.type
_entity_poly.pdbx_seq_one_letter_code
_entity_poly.pdbx_strand_id
1 'polypeptide(L)' 'EGPISLFAGRILPFDEKAAMVWSRLMAEGTQRGRSRSALDMIIAAIGEANDCVVVTANEKDFAGLPIINPVRS' A
#
# COMPACT_ATOMS: atom_id res chain seq x y z
N GLU A 1 -20.15 -0.34 -19.46
CA GLU A 1 -19.17 -1.30 -18.88
C GLU A 1 -18.90 -0.92 -17.44
N GLY A 2 -18.89 -1.89 -16.52
CA GLY A 2 -18.61 -1.62 -15.11
C GLY A 2 -17.11 -1.57 -14.81
N PRO A 3 -16.70 -1.11 -13.61
CA PRO A 3 -15.30 -0.98 -13.21
C PRO A 3 -14.48 -2.27 -13.44
N ILE A 4 -15.05 -3.44 -13.21
CA ILE A 4 -14.37 -4.73 -13.40
C ILE A 4 -13.90 -4.93 -14.85
N SER A 5 -14.71 -4.54 -15.83
CA SER A 5 -14.36 -4.61 -17.26
C SER A 5 -13.18 -3.69 -17.58
N LEU A 6 -13.23 -2.47 -17.06
CA LEU A 6 -12.20 -1.45 -17.30
C LEU A 6 -10.85 -1.80 -16.66
N PHE A 7 -10.85 -2.53 -15.54
CA PHE A 7 -9.64 -2.90 -14.79
C PHE A 7 -9.28 -4.38 -14.86
N ALA A 8 -9.84 -5.14 -15.82
CA ALA A 8 -9.52 -6.54 -16.02
C ALA A 8 -8.00 -6.76 -16.11
N GLY A 9 -7.48 -7.74 -15.36
CA GLY A 9 -6.04 -8.03 -15.29
C GLY A 9 -5.19 -7.01 -14.52
N ARG A 10 -5.80 -5.95 -13.94
CA ARG A 10 -5.11 -4.88 -13.20
C ARG A 10 -5.60 -4.72 -11.75
N ILE A 11 -6.42 -5.65 -11.29
CA ILE A 11 -6.86 -5.73 -9.88
C ILE A 11 -5.91 -6.70 -9.18
N LEU A 12 -5.02 -6.16 -8.35
CA LEU A 12 -4.03 -6.94 -7.61
C LEU A 12 -4.64 -7.50 -6.32
N PRO A 13 -4.51 -8.80 -6.04
CA PRO A 13 -5.00 -9.38 -4.79
C PRO A 13 -4.05 -9.09 -3.63
N PHE A 14 -4.55 -9.22 -2.41
CA PHE A 14 -3.70 -9.41 -1.24
C PHE A 14 -3.35 -10.90 -1.12
N ASP A 15 -2.24 -11.29 -1.72
CA ASP A 15 -1.73 -12.67 -1.74
C ASP A 15 -0.68 -12.92 -0.64
N GLU A 16 -0.07 -14.10 -0.62
CA GLU A 16 0.95 -14.47 0.38
C GLU A 16 2.16 -13.54 0.35
N LYS A 17 2.63 -13.12 -0.84
CA LYS A 17 3.77 -12.21 -0.97
C LYS A 17 3.43 -10.85 -0.34
N ALA A 18 2.24 -10.32 -0.64
CA ALA A 18 1.76 -9.09 -0.02
C ALA A 18 1.56 -9.26 1.50
N ALA A 19 1.08 -10.41 1.98
CA ALA A 19 0.91 -10.66 3.41
C ALA A 19 2.24 -10.64 4.17
N MET A 20 3.30 -11.20 3.58
CA MET A 20 4.65 -11.16 4.17
C MET A 20 5.17 -9.73 4.25
N VAL A 21 5.05 -8.94 3.18
CA VAL A 21 5.44 -7.51 3.19
C VAL A 21 4.64 -6.74 4.24
N TRP A 22 3.32 -6.96 4.30
CA TRP A 22 2.44 -6.32 5.27
C TRP A 22 2.91 -6.58 6.72
N SER A 23 3.25 -7.82 7.06
CA SER A 23 3.73 -8.16 8.40
C SER A 23 5.02 -7.41 8.76
N ARG A 24 5.95 -7.29 7.81
CA ARG A 24 7.19 -6.51 7.97
C ARG A 24 6.90 -5.04 8.18
N LEU A 25 6.02 -4.45 7.37
CA LEU A 25 5.60 -3.06 7.51
C LEU A 25 4.93 -2.81 8.87
N MET A 26 4.07 -3.70 9.35
CA MET A 26 3.46 -3.54 10.67
C MET A 26 4.50 -3.59 11.79
N ALA A 27 5.41 -4.57 11.74
CA ALA A 27 6.47 -4.72 12.74
C ALA A 27 7.39 -3.50 12.80
N GLU A 28 7.80 -2.96 11.64
CA GLU A 28 8.60 -1.73 11.55
C GLU A 28 7.88 -0.50 12.14
N GLY A 29 6.57 -0.38 11.92
CA GLY A 29 5.76 0.70 12.50
C GLY A 29 5.77 0.64 14.02
N THR A 30 5.53 -0.54 14.57
CA THR A 30 5.60 -0.80 16.01
C THR A 30 6.99 -0.47 16.58
N GLN A 31 8.06 -0.94 15.93
CA GLN A 31 9.44 -0.67 16.39
C GLN A 31 9.80 0.82 16.38
N ARG A 32 9.26 1.59 15.43
CA ARG A 32 9.46 3.04 15.34
C ARG A 32 8.55 3.85 16.27
N GLY A 33 7.75 3.19 17.12
CA GLY A 33 6.80 3.85 18.01
C GLY A 33 5.64 4.55 17.28
N ARG A 34 5.41 4.23 15.99
CA ARG A 34 4.38 4.84 15.17
C ARG A 34 3.46 3.75 14.63
N SER A 35 2.31 3.56 15.31
CA SER A 35 1.28 2.64 14.84
C SER A 35 0.88 2.99 13.41
N ARG A 36 0.93 1.98 12.52
CA ARG A 36 0.53 2.08 11.12
C ARG A 36 -0.93 1.61 10.98
N SER A 37 -1.67 2.24 10.08
CA SER A 37 -3.02 1.77 9.72
C SER A 37 -2.94 0.41 9.05
N ALA A 38 -3.56 -0.61 9.65
CA ALA A 38 -3.50 -1.98 9.13
C ALA A 38 -4.06 -2.07 7.70
N LEU A 39 -5.11 -1.31 7.38
CA LEU A 39 -5.72 -1.28 6.05
C LEU A 39 -4.85 -0.56 5.02
N ASP A 40 -4.26 0.58 5.37
CA ASP A 40 -3.35 1.29 4.45
C ASP A 40 -2.09 0.48 4.18
N MET A 41 -1.62 -0.29 5.17
CA MET A 41 -0.48 -1.19 4.96
C MET A 41 -0.80 -2.35 4.02
N ILE A 42 -2.07 -2.78 3.88
CA ILE A 42 -2.43 -3.78 2.86
C ILE A 42 -2.15 -3.18 1.47
N ILE A 43 -2.55 -1.92 1.24
CA ILE A 43 -2.31 -1.22 -0.02
C ILE A 43 -0.80 -1.04 -0.27
N ALA A 44 -0.06 -0.59 0.74
CA ALA A 44 1.39 -0.44 0.66
C ALA A 44 2.08 -1.77 0.32
N ALA A 45 1.66 -2.85 0.96
CA ALA A 45 2.23 -4.17 0.77
C ALA A 45 1.94 -4.75 -0.61
N ILE A 46 0.71 -4.57 -1.13
CA ILE A 46 0.37 -4.93 -2.51
C ILE A 46 1.25 -4.14 -3.48
N GLY A 47 1.42 -2.84 -3.25
CA GLY A 47 2.26 -1.98 -4.07
C GLY A 47 3.71 -2.48 -4.13
N GLU A 48 4.33 -2.66 -2.97
CA GLU A 48 5.73 -3.11 -2.88
C GLU A 48 5.91 -4.54 -3.42
N ALA A 49 4.97 -5.46 -3.17
CA ALA A 49 5.04 -6.82 -3.68
C ALA A 49 4.95 -6.89 -5.22
N ASN A 50 4.47 -5.84 -5.89
CA ASN A 50 4.28 -5.76 -7.34
C ASN A 50 5.11 -4.64 -7.99
N ASP A 51 6.16 -4.15 -7.31
CA ASP A 51 7.04 -3.08 -7.80
C ASP A 51 6.29 -1.80 -8.23
N CYS A 52 5.19 -1.50 -7.53
CA CYS A 52 4.32 -0.36 -7.75
C CYS A 52 4.51 0.72 -6.68
N VAL A 53 4.18 1.96 -7.02
CA VAL A 53 4.15 3.10 -6.08
C VAL A 53 2.69 3.45 -5.74
N VAL A 54 2.41 3.65 -4.46
CA VAL A 54 1.07 4.07 -4.01
C VAL A 54 0.85 5.55 -4.34
N VAL A 55 -0.24 5.85 -5.03
CA VAL A 55 -0.71 7.22 -5.28
C VAL A 55 -1.78 7.56 -4.24
N THR A 56 -1.50 8.51 -3.36
CA THR A 56 -2.41 8.87 -2.26
C THR A 56 -2.20 10.29 -1.78
N ALA A 57 -3.28 10.97 -1.38
CA ALA A 57 -3.19 12.24 -0.64
C ALA A 57 -3.01 12.03 0.89
N ASN A 58 -3.09 10.78 1.38
CA ASN A 58 -3.00 10.43 2.79
C ASN A 58 -1.54 10.16 3.22
N GLU A 59 -0.69 11.17 3.15
CA GLU A 59 0.76 11.02 3.42
C GLU A 59 1.07 10.54 4.85
N LYS A 60 0.20 10.86 5.82
CA LYS A 60 0.45 10.57 7.24
C LYS A 60 0.56 9.08 7.56
N ASP A 61 -0.22 8.23 6.87
CA ASP A 61 -0.34 6.80 7.16
C ASP A 61 0.72 6.00 6.39
N PHE A 62 1.31 6.60 5.36
CA PHE A 62 2.40 6.06 4.54
C PHE A 62 3.77 6.70 4.86
N ALA A 63 3.88 7.39 5.99
CA ALA A 63 5.11 8.11 6.36
C ALA A 63 6.35 7.18 6.34
N GLY A 64 7.36 7.56 5.57
CA GLY A 64 8.59 6.78 5.37
C GLY A 64 8.49 5.65 4.35
N LEU A 65 7.41 5.59 3.58
CA LEU A 65 7.23 4.70 2.42
C LEU A 65 7.21 5.53 1.12
N PRO A 66 7.60 4.94 -0.03
CA PRO A 66 7.52 5.63 -1.32
C PRO A 66 6.06 5.84 -1.73
N ILE A 67 5.66 7.10 -1.89
CA ILE A 67 4.32 7.49 -2.36
C ILE A 67 4.41 8.63 -3.38
N ILE A 68 3.37 8.78 -4.19
CA ILE A 68 3.12 9.98 -4.99
C ILE A 68 1.84 10.64 -4.47
N ASN A 69 1.92 11.93 -4.13
CA ASN A 69 0.76 12.72 -3.78
C ASN A 69 0.23 13.47 -5.02
N PRO A 70 -0.92 13.08 -5.60
CA PRO A 70 -1.41 13.60 -6.88
C PRO A 70 -1.89 15.06 -6.82
N VAL A 71 -2.07 15.63 -5.63
CA VAL A 71 -2.53 17.01 -5.45
C VAL A 71 -1.40 17.97 -5.04
N ARG A 72 -0.17 17.47 -5.01
CA ARG A 72 1.06 18.25 -4.73
C ARG A 72 2.13 18.04 -5.81
N SER A 73 1.76 17.37 -6.90
CA SER A 73 2.64 17.04 -8.03
C SER A 73 2.70 18.16 -9.06
#